data_AF-A0AAJ2P3M7-F1
#
_entry.id   AF-A0AAJ2P3M7-F1
#
_cell.length_a   1.000
_cell.length_b   1.000
_cell.length_c   1.000
_cell.angle_alpha   90.00
_cell.angle_beta   90.00
_cell.angle_gamma   90.00
#
_symmetry.space_group_name_H-M   'P 1'
#
loop_
_entity.id
_entity.type
_entity.pdbx_description
1 polymer ?
#
loop_
_entity_poly.entity_id
_entity_poly.type
_entity_poly.pdbx_seq_one_letter_code
_entity_poly.pdbx_strand_id
1 'polypeptide(L)'
;MKSPISTRGKNKSPRKPKKKYTINDLSENDREVYQDIMETVLRRSGIDPAIIFEELKQRKQELEQEQKRKQELEQQQEKEPDKDKIEN
;
A
#
# COMPACT_ATOMS: atom_id res chain seq x y z
N MET A 1 -48.67 29.09 -20.42
CA MET A 1 -48.18 28.09 -19.46
C MET A 1 -46.77 27.70 -19.88
N LYS A 2 -45.75 27.97 -19.05
CA LYS A 2 -44.35 27.64 -19.36
C LYS A 2 -44.01 26.32 -18.67
N SER A 3 -43.63 25.32 -19.45
CA SER A 3 -43.19 24.00 -18.98
C SER A 3 -41.95 24.14 -18.08
N PRO A 4 -41.79 23.34 -17.01
CA PRO A 4 -40.59 23.39 -16.20
C PRO A 4 -39.43 22.81 -16.99
N ILE A 5 -38.36 23.60 -17.10
CA ILE A 5 -37.10 23.23 -17.73
C ILE A 5 -36.53 22.04 -16.94
N SER A 6 -36.58 20.86 -17.54
CA SER A 6 -35.90 19.68 -17.02
C SER A 6 -34.40 19.97 -16.98
N THR A 7 -33.88 20.27 -15.79
CA THR A 7 -32.44 20.28 -15.51
C THR A 7 -31.97 18.84 -15.56
N ARG A 8 -31.80 18.30 -16.77
CA ARG A 8 -31.14 17.03 -17.03
C ARG A 8 -29.67 17.19 -16.69
N GLY A 9 -29.38 17.16 -15.39
CA GLY A 9 -28.04 17.03 -14.85
C GLY A 9 -27.42 15.81 -15.53
N LYS A 10 -26.42 16.06 -16.39
CA LYS A 10 -25.60 15.01 -16.96
C LYS A 10 -25.03 14.23 -15.79
N ASN A 11 -25.52 13.02 -15.56
CA ASN A 11 -24.93 12.08 -14.62
C ASN A 11 -23.48 11.89 -15.04
N LYS A 12 -22.56 12.64 -14.42
CA LYS A 12 -21.13 12.44 -14.61
C LYS A 12 -20.87 11.03 -14.10
N SER A 13 -20.58 10.11 -15.02
CA SER A 13 -20.11 8.76 -14.69
C SER A 13 -19.09 8.85 -13.56
N PRO A 14 -19.17 7.98 -12.52
CA PRO A 14 -18.14 7.93 -11.50
C PRO A 14 -16.80 7.77 -12.21
N ARG A 15 -15.89 8.74 -12.03
CA ARG A 15 -14.53 8.63 -12.58
C ARG A 15 -13.97 7.32 -12.02
N LYS A 16 -13.82 6.31 -12.88
CA LYS A 16 -13.19 5.05 -12.50
C LYS A 16 -11.84 5.38 -11.85
N PRO A 17 -11.50 4.80 -10.70
CA PRO A 17 -10.21 5.05 -10.08
C PRO A 17 -9.13 4.72 -11.11
N LYS A 18 -8.16 5.62 -11.27
CA LYS A 18 -7.02 5.38 -12.15
C LYS A 18 -6.35 4.09 -11.68
N LYS A 19 -6.14 3.14 -12.58
CA LYS A 19 -5.37 1.93 -12.27
C LYS A 19 -4.00 2.37 -11.75
N LYS A 20 -3.62 1.87 -10.57
CA LYS A 20 -2.27 2.01 -10.04
C LYS A 20 -1.44 0.93 -10.73
N TYR A 21 -0.51 1.35 -11.56
CA TYR A 21 0.50 0.45 -12.11
C TYR A 21 1.54 0.20 -11.04
N THR A 22 1.89 -1.07 -10.87
CA THR A 22 2.88 -1.56 -9.93
C THR A 22 4.06 -2.16 -10.70
N ILE A 23 5.20 -2.33 -10.04
CA ILE A 23 6.36 -2.99 -10.67
C ILE A 23 6.05 -4.41 -11.14
N ASN A 24 5.04 -5.06 -10.55
CA ASN A 24 4.59 -6.39 -10.92
C ASN A 24 3.86 -6.43 -12.26
N ASP A 25 3.34 -5.29 -12.71
CA ASP A 25 2.66 -5.16 -14.01
C ASP A 25 3.66 -5.04 -15.18
N LEU A 26 4.96 -4.90 -14.89
CA LEU A 26 6.03 -4.83 -15.88
C LEU A 26 6.58 -6.22 -16.21
N SER A 27 6.99 -6.41 -17.48
CA SER A 27 7.75 -7.59 -17.92
C SER A 27 9.16 -7.59 -17.31
N GLU A 28 9.87 -8.73 -17.37
CA GLU A 28 11.23 -8.83 -16.84
C GLU A 28 12.18 -7.80 -17.47
N ASN A 29 12.17 -7.68 -18.80
CA ASN A 29 12.96 -6.67 -19.52
C ASN A 29 12.57 -5.24 -19.11
N ASP A 30 11.28 -4.96 -18.96
CA ASP A 30 10.81 -3.63 -18.57
C ASP A 30 11.23 -3.28 -17.13
N ARG A 31 11.41 -4.27 -16.25
CA ARG A 31 11.90 -4.06 -14.89
C ARG A 31 13.37 -3.64 -14.87
N GLU A 32 14.21 -4.23 -15.72
CA GLU A 32 15.60 -3.80 -15.87
C GLU A 32 15.68 -2.35 -16.36
N VAL A 33 14.93 -2.03 -17.40
CA VAL A 33 14.87 -0.65 -17.94
C VAL A 33 14.31 0.32 -16.89
N TYR A 34 13.30 -0.08 -16.13
CA TYR A 34 12.77 0.73 -15.03
C TYR A 34 13.84 1.00 -13.95
N GLN A 35 14.65 -0.01 -13.60
CA GLN A 35 15.72 0.14 -12.62
C GLN A 35 16.78 1.15 -13.10
N ASP A 36 17.22 1.04 -14.35
CA ASP A 36 18.19 1.98 -14.94
C ASP A 36 17.69 3.42 -14.95
N ILE A 37 16.40 3.62 -15.30
CA ILE A 37 15.75 4.93 -15.27
C ILE A 37 15.74 5.48 -13.84
N MET A 38 15.34 4.66 -12.87
CA MET A 38 15.25 5.07 -11.47
C MET A 38 16.64 5.47 -10.93
N GLU A 39 17.67 4.67 -11.15
CA GLU A 39 19.03 5.01 -10.72
C GLU A 39 19.52 6.31 -11.35
N THR A 40 19.23 6.51 -12.63
CA THR A 40 19.59 7.74 -13.34
C THR A 40 18.88 8.96 -12.76
N VAL A 41 17.58 8.86 -12.45
CA VAL A 41 16.79 9.93 -11.83
C VAL A 41 17.31 10.28 -10.44
N LEU A 42 17.66 9.26 -9.65
CA LEU A 42 18.20 9.44 -8.30
C LEU A 42 19.57 10.13 -8.36
N ARG A 43 20.48 9.65 -9.22
CA ARG A 43 21.79 10.28 -9.44
C ARG A 43 21.67 11.72 -9.89
N ARG A 44 20.74 12.03 -10.82
CA ARG A 44 20.44 13.42 -11.24
C ARG A 44 19.94 14.31 -10.11
N SER A 45 19.24 13.71 -9.14
CA SER A 45 18.74 14.40 -7.95
C SER A 45 19.80 14.48 -6.83
N GLY A 46 21.01 13.97 -7.07
CA GLY A 46 22.09 13.93 -6.07
C GLY A 46 21.91 12.85 -5.00
N ILE A 47 20.99 11.91 -5.20
CA ILE A 47 20.72 10.81 -4.26
C ILE A 47 21.49 9.58 -4.71
N ASP A 48 22.31 9.02 -3.83
CA ASP A 48 22.96 7.74 -4.05
C ASP A 48 21.92 6.60 -3.91
N PRO A 49 21.73 5.75 -4.93
CA PRO A 49 20.86 4.57 -4.83
C PRO A 49 21.14 3.69 -3.61
N ALA A 50 22.39 3.65 -3.11
CA ALA A 50 22.75 2.89 -1.90
C ALA A 50 21.94 3.30 -0.66
N ILE A 51 21.58 4.59 -0.55
CA ILE A 51 20.77 5.11 0.55
C ILE A 51 19.39 4.47 0.55
N ILE A 52 18.78 4.30 -0.63
CA ILE A 52 17.47 3.66 -0.76
C ILE A 52 17.56 2.19 -0.35
N PHE A 53 18.63 1.49 -0.72
CA PHE A 53 18.83 0.09 -0.31
C PHE A 53 18.96 -0.06 1.21
N GLU A 54 19.67 0.85 1.88
CA GLU A 54 19.80 0.84 3.33
C GLU A 54 18.44 1.09 4.02
N GLU A 55 17.70 2.10 3.55
CA GLU A 55 16.37 2.42 4.09
C GLU A 55 15.36 1.29 3.84
N LEU A 56 15.45 0.61 2.69
CA LEU A 56 14.65 -0.58 2.37
C LEU A 56 14.94 -1.72 3.35
N LYS A 57 16.22 -1.95 3.66
CA LYS A 57 16.63 -2.99 4.62
C LYS A 57 16.09 -2.69 6.02
N GLN A 58 16.19 -1.45 6.48
CA GLN A 58 15.66 -1.03 7.78
C GLN A 58 14.14 -1.23 7.85
N ARG A 59 13.39 -0.72 6.86
CA ARG A 59 11.92 -0.91 6.79
C ARG A 59 11.50 -2.37 6.77
N LYS A 60 12.25 -3.23 6.08
CA LYS A 60 11.95 -4.68 6.05
C LYS A 60 12.11 -5.31 7.44
N GLN A 61 13.15 -4.93 8.18
CA GLN A 61 13.36 -5.40 9.56
C GLN A 61 12.25 -4.91 10.50
N GLU A 62 11.84 -3.64 10.38
CA GLU A 62 10.74 -3.09 11.17
C GLU A 62 9.42 -3.81 10.91
N LEU A 63 9.07 -4.04 9.64
CA LEU A 63 7.86 -4.77 9.26
C LEU A 63 7.87 -6.21 9.78
N GLU A 64 9.02 -6.90 9.74
CA GLU A 64 9.15 -8.26 10.26
C GLU A 64 8.95 -8.29 11.79
N GLN A 65 9.51 -7.32 12.51
CA GLN A 65 9.31 -7.19 13.96
C GLN A 65 7.87 -6.83 14.33
N GLU A 66 7.21 -5.98 13.53
CA GLU A 66 5.81 -5.64 13.74
C GLU A 66 4.89 -6.86 13.51
N GLN A 67 5.17 -7.65 12.47
CA GLN A 67 4.44 -8.89 12.21
C GLN A 67 4.61 -9.91 13.34
N LYS A 68 5.83 -10.11 13.85
CA LYS A 68 6.10 -10.98 15.01
C LYS A 68 5.32 -10.52 16.25
N ARG A 69 5.35 -9.21 16.55
CA ARG A 69 4.59 -8.65 17.68
C ARG A 69 3.08 -8.85 17.52
N LYS A 70 2.53 -8.67 16.32
CA LYS A 70 1.10 -8.92 16.05
C LYS A 70 0.74 -10.38 16.26
N GLN A 71 1.56 -11.32 15.77
CA GLN A 71 1.34 -12.75 15.96
C GLN A 71 1.44 -13.17 17.43
N GLU A 72 2.37 -12.59 18.19
CA GLU A 72 2.47 -12.84 19.64
C GLU A 72 1.25 -12.32 20.42
N LEU A 73 0.74 -11.13 20.06
CA LEU A 73 -0.49 -10.58 20.64
C LEU A 73 -1.72 -11.44 20.31
N GLU A 74 -1.84 -11.93 19.08
CA GLU A 74 -2.94 -12.78 18.64
C GLU A 74 -2.91 -14.14 19.37
N GLN A 75 -1.72 -14.73 19.55
CA GLN A 75 -1.56 -15.96 20.34
C GLN A 75 -1.81 -15.78 21.85
N GLN A 76 -1.63 -14.57 22.38
CA GLN A 76 -1.96 -14.26 23.78
C GLN A 76 -3.46 -14.06 23.96
N GLN A 77 -4.14 -13.44 22.99
CA GLN A 77 -5.61 -13.30 22.99
C GLN A 77 -6.32 -14.64 22.81
N GLU A 78 -5.78 -15.58 22.02
CA GLU A 78 -6.34 -16.94 21.92
C GLU A 78 -6.12 -17.80 23.18
N LYS A 79 -5.19 -17.41 24.08
CA LYS A 79 -4.88 -18.13 25.32
C LYS A 79 -5.60 -17.62 26.57
N GLU A 80 -6.39 -16.55 26.48
CA GLU A 80 -7.36 -16.18 27.51
C GLU A 80 -8.75 -16.74 27.15
N PRO A 81 -9.12 -17.96 27.60
CA PRO A 81 -10.52 -18.29 27.71
C PRO A 81 -11.10 -17.48 28.88
N ASP A 82 -12.03 -16.60 28.52
CA ASP A 82 -13.04 -15.94 29.34
C ASP A 82 -13.31 -16.69 30.68
N LYS A 83 -12.78 -16.16 31.78
CA LYS A 83 -12.97 -16.70 33.14
C LYS A 83 -14.24 -16.20 33.82
N ASP A 84 -15.14 -15.51 33.12
CA ASP A 84 -16.36 -14.96 33.72
C ASP A 84 -17.58 -15.87 33.55
N LYS A 85 -17.43 -17.15 33.93
CA LYS A 85 -18.55 -18.04 34.28
C LYS A 85 -18.22 -18.87 35.51
N ILE A 86 -17.99 -18.21 36.64
CA ILE A 86 -18.18 -18.81 37.95
C ILE A 86 -19.16 -17.92 38.73
N GLU A 87 -20.23 -18.56 39.20
CA GLU A 87 -21.26 -18.09 40.15
C GLU A 87 -22.30 -17.08 39.67
N ASN A 88 -23.44 -17.62 39.23
CA ASN A 88 -24.68 -17.53 40.02
C ASN A 88 -25.62 -18.69 39.72
#